data_AF-A0A6B0YQD5-F1
#
_entry.id   AF-A0A6B0YQD5-F1
#
_cell.length_a   1.000
_cell.length_b   1.000
_cell.length_c   1.000
_cell.angle_alpha   90.00
_cell.angle_beta   90.00
_cell.angle_gamma   90.00
#
_symmetry.space_group_name_H-M   'P 1'
#
loop_
_entity.id
_entity.type
_entity.pdbx_description
1 polymer ?
#
loop_
_entity_poly.entity_id
_entity_poly.type
_entity_poly.pdbx_seq_one_letter_code
_entity_poly.pdbx_strand_id
1 'polypeptide(L)'
;MPSQSAVAPLIDQSEVQALASKYGQPLCRRHCIETDAYLRSYRGNADPNRRGEVVFAIRQINGEILLHTKHRYEKPIYRLPTGRIERGESVERALFREIAEETGQRVQVCRFLGVLDCHFINGSSINSFVSYVFYLQSLSEGFSPTDTDEIAGFRTVPAQELGLVAEELRSLDSFRRCWGYWRSLSHDLVHSALACGRLA
;
A
#
# COMPACT_ATOMS: atom_id res chain seq x y z
N MET A 1 8.19 39.54 -0.33
CA MET A 1 7.39 38.48 0.34
C MET A 1 7.79 37.15 -0.28
N PRO A 2 8.53 36.26 0.40
CA PRO A 2 8.76 34.94 -0.14
C PRO A 2 7.42 34.21 -0.21
N SER A 3 7.06 33.74 -1.42
CA SER A 3 5.87 32.93 -1.63
C SER A 3 5.97 31.69 -0.76
N GLN A 4 5.04 31.50 0.18
CA GLN A 4 4.83 30.22 0.81
C GLN A 4 4.47 29.25 -0.32
N SER A 5 5.41 28.39 -0.75
CA SER A 5 5.09 27.27 -1.61
C SER A 5 4.03 26.46 -0.89
N ALA A 6 2.80 26.47 -1.41
CA ALA A 6 1.72 25.65 -0.88
C ALA A 6 2.19 24.19 -0.89
N VAL A 7 2.17 23.55 0.27
CA VAL A 7 2.51 22.13 0.39
C VAL A 7 1.55 21.35 -0.49
N ALA A 8 2.07 20.62 -1.47
CA ALA A 8 1.26 19.86 -2.41
C ALA A 8 0.32 18.89 -1.66
N PRO A 9 -0.92 18.71 -2.16
CA PRO A 9 -1.90 17.86 -1.50
C PRO A 9 -1.44 16.39 -1.46
N LEU A 10 -1.90 15.65 -0.44
CA LEU A 10 -1.64 14.20 -0.36
C LEU A 10 -2.23 13.47 -1.58
N ILE A 11 -3.43 13.90 -2.00
CA ILE A 11 -4.12 13.42 -3.19
C ILE A 11 -4.16 14.55 -4.23
N ASP A 12 -3.38 14.41 -5.29
CA ASP A 12 -3.42 15.32 -6.43
C ASP A 12 -4.39 14.76 -7.48
N GLN A 13 -5.49 15.47 -7.73
CA GLN A 13 -6.53 15.03 -8.66
C GLN A 13 -6.03 14.94 -10.10
N SER A 14 -5.10 15.81 -10.50
CA SER A 14 -4.54 15.78 -11.85
C SER A 14 -3.68 14.53 -12.07
N GLU A 15 -2.90 14.15 -11.05
CA GLU A 15 -2.11 12.93 -11.06
C GLU A 15 -2.99 11.67 -11.01
N VAL A 16 -4.04 11.66 -10.18
CA VAL A 16 -5.03 10.57 -10.16
C VAL A 16 -5.67 10.40 -11.54
N GLN A 17 -6.03 11.49 -12.22
CA GLN A 17 -6.61 11.44 -13.57
C GLN A 17 -5.60 10.93 -14.61
N ALA A 18 -4.33 11.33 -14.51
CA ALA A 18 -3.27 10.84 -15.38
C ALA A 18 -3.04 9.32 -15.20
N LEU A 19 -2.96 8.85 -13.96
CA LEU A 19 -2.86 7.43 -13.64
C LEU A 19 -4.10 6.65 -14.10
N ALA A 20 -5.29 7.21 -13.90
CA ALA A 20 -6.54 6.59 -14.33
C ALA A 20 -6.63 6.46 -15.85
N SER A 21 -6.11 7.44 -16.58
CA SER A 21 -6.04 7.40 -18.04
C SER A 21 -5.07 6.33 -18.55
N LYS A 22 -3.99 6.07 -17.81
CA LYS A 22 -2.96 5.08 -18.17
C LYS A 22 -3.30 3.65 -17.74
N TYR A 23 -3.93 3.49 -16.58
CA TYR A 23 -4.09 2.20 -15.90
C TYR A 23 -5.52 1.86 -15.48
N GLY A 24 -6.50 2.64 -15.94
CA GLY A 24 -7.91 2.44 -15.63
C GLY A 24 -8.38 3.17 -14.37
N GLN A 25 -9.70 3.37 -14.30
CA GLN A 25 -10.33 4.16 -13.25
C GLN A 25 -10.20 3.49 -11.87
N PRO A 26 -9.65 4.18 -10.86
CA PRO A 26 -9.50 3.64 -9.52
C PRO A 26 -10.82 3.70 -8.75
N LEU A 27 -10.96 2.81 -7.76
CA LEU A 27 -11.94 2.98 -6.70
C LEU A 27 -11.40 3.94 -5.64
N CYS A 28 -12.07 5.08 -5.45
CA CYS A 28 -11.76 5.99 -4.36
C CYS A 28 -12.60 5.64 -3.13
N ARG A 29 -11.95 5.45 -1.97
CA ARG A 29 -12.61 5.15 -0.69
C ARG A 29 -11.99 5.96 0.43
N ARG A 30 -12.84 6.57 1.25
CA ARG A 30 -12.43 7.21 2.50
C ARG A 30 -12.62 6.26 3.66
N HIS A 31 -11.62 6.20 4.53
CA HIS A 31 -11.66 5.41 5.76
C HIS A 31 -11.33 6.29 6.96
N CYS A 32 -12.21 6.29 7.96
CA CYS A 32 -11.94 6.88 9.26
C CYS A 32 -11.50 5.75 10.20
N ILE A 33 -10.30 5.88 10.77
CA ILE A 33 -9.66 4.80 11.54
C ILE A 33 -9.31 5.37 12.91
N GLU A 34 -10.01 4.92 13.95
CA GLU A 34 -9.62 5.21 15.32
C GLU A 34 -8.24 4.61 15.62
N THR A 35 -7.41 5.36 16.34
CA THR A 35 -6.04 4.94 16.65
C THR A 35 -5.93 4.37 18.06
N ASP A 36 -5.36 3.18 18.17
CA ASP A 36 -4.80 2.66 19.42
C ASP A 36 -3.40 3.29 19.68
N ALA A 37 -2.79 2.94 20.83
CA ALA A 37 -1.49 3.48 21.21
C ALA A 37 -0.39 3.17 20.19
N TYR A 38 -0.45 2.01 19.54
CA TYR A 38 0.53 1.60 18.53
C TYR A 38 0.37 2.37 17.23
N LEU A 39 -0.83 2.43 16.67
CA LEU A 39 -1.05 3.17 15.42
C LEU A 39 -0.80 4.67 15.65
N ARG A 40 -1.06 5.19 16.85
CA ARG A 40 -0.68 6.55 17.24
C ARG A 40 0.82 6.75 17.34
N SER A 41 1.61 5.82 17.88
CA SER A 41 3.06 5.97 17.85
C SER A 41 3.63 5.84 16.43
N TYR A 42 2.99 5.02 15.60
CA TYR A 42 3.40 4.75 14.23
C TYR A 42 3.00 5.87 13.24
N ARG A 43 1.83 6.50 13.43
CA ARG A 43 1.20 7.48 12.51
C ARG A 43 0.54 8.67 13.19
N GLY A 44 0.74 8.87 14.49
CA GLY A 44 0.14 10.01 15.20
C GLY A 44 0.72 11.36 14.77
N ASN A 45 1.96 11.38 14.29
CA ASN A 45 2.60 12.56 13.72
C ASN A 45 2.76 12.41 12.21
N ALA A 46 2.42 13.46 11.46
CA ALA A 46 2.69 13.51 10.04
C ALA A 46 4.20 13.61 9.80
N ASP A 47 4.74 12.71 8.98
CA ASP A 47 6.10 12.86 8.46
C ASP A 47 6.06 13.93 7.35
N PRO A 48 6.71 15.09 7.54
CA PRO A 48 6.62 16.19 6.59
C PRO A 48 7.24 15.86 5.24
N ASN A 49 8.09 14.83 5.14
CA ASN A 49 8.68 14.42 3.87
C ASN A 49 7.85 13.36 3.15
N ARG A 50 6.89 12.73 3.84
CA ARG A 50 6.06 11.68 3.25
C ARG A 50 4.75 12.22 2.70
N ARG A 51 4.45 11.86 1.46
CA ARG A 51 3.17 12.15 0.80
C ARG A 51 2.14 11.03 0.98
N GLY A 52 2.58 9.78 1.03
CA GLY A 52 1.67 8.63 1.16
C GLY A 52 2.39 7.30 1.04
N GLU A 53 1.70 6.29 0.54
CA GLU A 53 2.29 5.04 0.10
C GLU A 53 1.67 4.50 -1.18
N VAL A 54 2.45 3.67 -1.85
CA VAL A 54 2.02 2.79 -2.93
C VAL A 54 1.88 1.38 -2.37
N VAL A 55 0.87 0.64 -2.80
CA VAL A 55 0.63 -0.76 -2.43
C VAL A 55 0.77 -1.64 -3.67
N PHE A 56 1.56 -2.70 -3.58
CA PHE A 56 1.88 -3.57 -4.72
C PHE A 56 1.15 -4.90 -4.61
N ALA A 57 0.10 -5.11 -5.41
CA ALA A 57 -0.47 -6.44 -5.63
C ALA A 57 0.19 -7.06 -6.87
N ILE A 58 1.36 -7.68 -6.66
CA ILE A 58 2.16 -8.27 -7.74
C ILE A 58 1.76 -9.72 -7.93
N ARG A 59 1.11 -10.02 -9.06
CA ARG A 59 0.85 -11.37 -9.52
C ARG A 59 2.14 -11.98 -10.07
N GLN A 60 2.56 -13.09 -9.47
CA GLN A 60 3.72 -13.87 -9.87
C GLN A 60 3.40 -14.69 -11.12
N ILE A 61 4.44 -15.29 -11.72
CA ILE A 61 4.30 -16.10 -12.95
C ILE A 61 3.41 -17.33 -12.71
N ASN A 62 3.46 -17.91 -11.50
CA ASN A 62 2.58 -19.00 -11.08
C ASN A 62 1.10 -18.57 -10.85
N GLY A 63 0.81 -17.28 -10.97
CA GLY A 63 -0.54 -16.72 -10.83
C GLY A 63 -0.91 -16.27 -9.42
N GLU A 64 -0.07 -16.52 -8.42
CA GLU A 64 -0.29 -16.12 -7.02
C GLU A 64 0.12 -14.67 -6.75
N ILE A 65 -0.31 -14.11 -5.62
CA ILE A 65 -0.04 -12.73 -5.20
C ILE A 65 1.10 -12.71 -4.19
N LEU A 66 2.07 -11.82 -4.42
CA LEU A 66 3.19 -11.60 -3.53
C LEU A 66 2.77 -10.92 -2.22
N LEU A 67 3.28 -11.46 -1.11
CA LEU A 67 3.24 -10.86 0.21
C LEU A 67 4.67 -10.79 0.78
N HIS A 68 4.91 -9.81 1.64
CA HIS A 68 6.18 -9.68 2.36
C HIS A 68 5.98 -9.61 3.87
N THR A 69 7.05 -9.90 4.60
CA THR A 69 7.18 -9.61 6.03
C THR A 69 8.45 -8.79 6.27
N LYS A 70 8.46 -7.95 7.31
CA LYS A 70 9.58 -7.04 7.61
C LYS A 70 10.30 -7.47 8.89
N HIS A 71 11.61 -7.24 8.98
CA HIS A 71 12.44 -7.63 10.13
C HIS A 71 11.99 -6.98 11.44
N ARG A 72 11.39 -5.79 11.38
CA ARG A 72 10.86 -5.06 12.55
C ARG A 72 9.62 -5.68 13.21
N TYR A 73 9.07 -6.75 12.64
CA TYR A 73 7.92 -7.44 13.24
C TYR A 73 8.42 -8.48 14.24
N GLU A 74 7.94 -8.41 15.47
CA GLU A 74 8.30 -9.37 16.55
C GLU A 74 7.93 -10.81 16.18
N LYS A 75 6.88 -10.98 15.38
CA LYS A 75 6.47 -12.24 14.75
C LYS A 75 6.21 -11.98 13.26
N PRO A 76 6.42 -12.96 12.36
CA PRO A 76 6.14 -12.75 10.95
C PRO A 76 4.69 -12.33 10.71
N ILE A 77 4.50 -11.18 10.06
CA ILE A 77 3.20 -10.68 9.61
C ILE A 77 3.31 -10.43 8.12
N TYR A 78 2.64 -11.27 7.34
CA TYR A 78 2.66 -11.18 5.90
C TYR A 78 1.52 -10.31 5.38
N ARG A 79 1.86 -9.37 4.51
CA ARG A 79 0.90 -8.44 3.91
C ARG A 79 1.36 -8.02 2.52
N LEU A 80 0.48 -7.34 1.78
CA LEU A 80 0.86 -6.71 0.52
C LEU A 80 2.06 -5.78 0.73
N PRO A 81 3.07 -5.84 -0.16
CA PRO A 81 4.17 -4.90 -0.22
C PRO A 81 3.73 -3.44 -0.32
N THR A 82 4.50 -2.54 0.28
CA THR A 82 4.17 -1.12 0.31
C THR A 82 5.41 -0.25 0.37
N GLY A 83 5.48 0.73 -0.51
CA GLY A 83 6.57 1.68 -0.56
C GLY A 83 6.16 3.10 -0.20
N ARG A 84 7.13 3.90 0.26
CA ARG A 84 6.91 5.29 0.64
C ARG A 84 6.87 6.17 -0.63
N ILE A 85 5.94 7.13 -0.66
CA ILE A 85 5.97 8.21 -1.64
C ILE A 85 6.56 9.44 -0.95
N GLU A 86 7.69 9.93 -1.45
CA GLU A 86 8.30 11.16 -0.95
C GLU A 86 7.56 12.40 -1.48
N ARG A 87 7.66 13.52 -0.77
CA ARG A 87 7.12 14.79 -1.27
C ARG A 87 7.88 15.25 -2.52
N GLY A 88 7.14 15.70 -3.52
CA GLY A 88 7.68 16.06 -4.83
C GLY A 88 7.95 14.87 -5.75
N GLU A 89 7.80 13.63 -5.25
CA GLU A 89 7.85 12.42 -6.07
C GLU A 89 6.45 12.08 -6.62
N SER A 90 6.40 11.66 -7.89
CA SER A 90 5.17 11.13 -8.47
C SER A 90 4.87 9.73 -7.94
N VAL A 91 3.59 9.39 -7.83
CA VAL A 91 3.12 8.07 -7.39
C VAL A 91 3.73 6.96 -8.24
N GLU A 92 3.81 7.17 -9.56
CA GLU A 92 4.38 6.20 -10.49
C GLU A 92 5.90 6.03 -10.28
N ARG A 93 6.65 7.13 -10.05
CA ARG A 93 8.09 7.02 -9.78
C ARG A 93 8.36 6.28 -8.48
N ALA A 94 7.60 6.58 -7.43
CA ALA A 94 7.67 5.88 -6.16
C ALA A 94 7.33 4.38 -6.32
N LEU A 95 6.28 4.05 -7.09
CA LEU A 95 5.88 2.67 -7.39
C LEU A 95 7.03 1.84 -7.96
N PHE A 96 7.68 2.32 -9.02
CA PHE A 96 8.76 1.57 -9.65
C PHE A 96 10.05 1.55 -8.83
N ARG A 97 10.40 2.66 -8.15
CA ARG A 97 11.56 2.71 -7.26
C ARG A 97 11.44 1.69 -6.14
N GLU A 98 10.32 1.70 -5.42
CA GLU A 98 10.11 0.84 -4.26
C GLU A 98 9.97 -0.64 -4.65
N ILE A 99 9.37 -0.95 -5.80
CA ILE A 99 9.34 -2.35 -6.28
C ILE A 99 10.76 -2.85 -6.59
N ALA A 100 11.58 -2.01 -7.23
CA ALA A 100 12.98 -2.36 -7.49
C ALA A 100 13.76 -2.56 -6.18
N GLU A 101 13.59 -1.66 -5.21
CA GLU A 101 14.27 -1.73 -3.90
C GLU A 101 13.81 -2.91 -3.03
N GLU A 102 12.49 -3.06 -2.84
CA GLU A 102 11.90 -4.06 -1.94
C GLU A 102 11.85 -5.47 -2.53
N THR A 103 11.85 -5.64 -3.87
CA THR A 103 11.66 -6.98 -4.48
C THR A 103 12.69 -7.35 -5.55
N GLY A 104 13.32 -6.35 -6.20
CA GLY A 104 14.17 -6.55 -7.37
C GLY A 104 13.44 -7.04 -8.63
N GLN A 105 12.10 -7.15 -8.60
CA GLN A 105 11.35 -7.72 -9.71
C GLN A 105 11.15 -6.71 -10.85
N ARG A 106 11.20 -7.21 -12.09
CA ARG A 106 10.66 -6.48 -13.24
C ARG A 106 9.16 -6.71 -13.29
N VAL A 107 8.40 -5.63 -13.37
CA VAL A 107 6.94 -5.68 -13.33
C VAL A 107 6.31 -4.84 -14.44
N GLN A 108 5.07 -5.17 -14.78
CA GLN A 108 4.21 -4.33 -15.59
C GLN A 108 2.97 -3.95 -14.76
N VAL A 109 2.62 -2.66 -14.75
CA VAL A 109 1.36 -2.21 -14.15
C VAL A 109 0.22 -2.65 -15.05
N CYS A 110 -0.70 -3.43 -14.49
CA CYS A 110 -1.89 -3.89 -15.19
C CYS A 110 -3.07 -2.96 -14.92
N ARG A 111 -3.27 -2.57 -13.65
CA ARG A 111 -4.40 -1.74 -13.24
C ARG A 111 -4.06 -0.83 -12.06
N PHE A 112 -4.60 0.39 -12.10
CA PHE A 112 -4.68 1.26 -10.93
C PHE A 112 -6.00 0.98 -10.21
N LEU A 113 -5.93 0.23 -9.11
CA LEU A 113 -7.12 -0.34 -8.48
C LEU A 113 -7.84 0.64 -7.56
N GLY A 114 -7.10 1.50 -6.85
CA GLY A 114 -7.74 2.36 -5.87
C GLY A 114 -6.88 3.42 -5.22
N VAL A 115 -7.59 4.38 -4.61
CA VAL A 115 -7.05 5.40 -3.72
C VAL A 115 -7.77 5.27 -2.39
N LEU A 116 -7.04 4.91 -1.34
CA LEU A 116 -7.54 4.85 0.02
C LEU A 116 -7.18 6.14 0.75
N ASP A 117 -8.17 7.00 0.96
CA ASP A 117 -8.11 8.26 1.72
C ASP A 117 -8.33 7.96 3.21
N CYS A 118 -7.25 7.71 3.94
CA CYS A 118 -7.27 7.27 5.33
C CYS A 118 -7.10 8.44 6.30
N HIS A 119 -8.04 8.57 7.23
CA HIS A 119 -8.04 9.57 8.28
C HIS A 119 -7.85 8.87 9.63
N PHE A 120 -6.67 9.02 10.23
CA PHE A 120 -6.35 8.48 11.55
C PHE A 120 -6.87 9.41 12.65
N ILE A 121 -7.82 8.94 13.44
CA ILE A 121 -8.51 9.73 14.46
C ILE A 121 -7.89 9.46 15.83
N ASN A 122 -7.50 10.52 16.53
CA ASN A 122 -6.99 10.50 17.88
C ASN A 122 -7.64 11.63 18.70
N GLY A 123 -8.76 11.33 19.36
CA GLY A 123 -9.58 12.35 20.01
C GLY A 123 -10.06 13.40 18.99
N SER A 124 -9.69 14.66 19.19
CA SER A 124 -10.00 15.75 18.26
C SER A 124 -9.01 15.89 17.10
N SER A 125 -7.89 15.15 17.11
CA SER A 125 -6.84 15.26 16.09
C SER A 125 -7.07 14.25 14.96
N ILE A 126 -6.91 14.71 13.72
CA ILE A 126 -6.98 13.88 12.52
C ILE A 126 -5.65 13.96 11.78
N ASN A 127 -5.03 12.81 11.52
CA ASN A 127 -3.88 12.72 10.61
C ASN A 127 -4.30 12.03 9.31
N SER A 128 -4.12 12.73 8.18
CA SER A 128 -4.51 12.23 6.86
C SER A 128 -3.36 11.45 6.22
N PHE A 129 -3.70 10.37 5.53
CA PHE A 129 -2.76 9.49 4.86
C PHE A 129 -3.41 8.85 3.65
N VAL A 130 -2.65 8.66 2.57
CA VAL A 130 -3.17 8.04 1.35
C VAL A 130 -2.38 6.79 0.98
N SER A 131 -3.09 5.74 0.57
CA SER A 131 -2.53 4.55 -0.07
C SER A 131 -3.03 4.43 -1.51
N TYR A 132 -2.12 4.41 -2.48
CA TYR A 132 -2.41 4.17 -3.90
C TYR A 132 -2.19 2.69 -4.22
N VAL A 133 -3.24 1.99 -4.66
CA VAL A 133 -3.22 0.52 -4.82
C VAL A 133 -3.10 0.16 -6.29
N PHE A 134 -2.06 -0.61 -6.63
CA PHE A 134 -1.80 -1.07 -7.99
C PHE A 134 -1.81 -2.59 -8.07
N TYR A 135 -2.33 -3.10 -9.18
CA TYR A 135 -2.20 -4.49 -9.57
C TYR A 135 -1.19 -4.61 -10.70
N LEU A 136 -0.23 -5.51 -10.51
CA LEU A 136 0.93 -5.66 -11.39
C LEU A 136 1.12 -7.14 -11.74
N GLN A 137 1.75 -7.38 -12.88
CA GLN A 137 2.22 -8.70 -13.29
C GLN A 137 3.75 -8.72 -13.23
N SER A 138 4.31 -9.74 -12.60
CA SER A 138 5.76 -9.98 -12.62
C SER A 138 6.20 -10.49 -13.99
N LEU A 139 7.35 -9.99 -14.45
CA LEU A 139 8.04 -10.32 -15.70
C LEU A 139 9.37 -11.04 -15.45
N SER A 140 9.68 -11.37 -14.19
CA SER A 140 10.91 -12.05 -13.79
C SER A 140 10.64 -13.12 -12.75
N GLU A 141 11.41 -14.20 -12.79
CA GLU A 141 11.43 -15.22 -11.76
C GLU A 141 12.32 -14.78 -10.59
N GLY A 142 11.92 -15.11 -9.37
CA GLY A 142 12.68 -14.84 -8.15
C GLY A 142 12.60 -13.39 -7.65
N PHE A 143 13.35 -13.15 -6.57
CA PHE A 143 13.46 -11.88 -5.87
C PHE A 143 14.94 -11.53 -5.68
N SER A 144 15.29 -10.27 -5.87
CA SER A 144 16.64 -9.75 -5.61
C SER A 144 16.53 -8.37 -4.95
N PRO A 145 15.96 -8.29 -3.73
CA PRO A 145 15.79 -7.02 -3.03
C PRO A 145 17.14 -6.38 -2.73
N THR A 146 17.23 -5.07 -2.88
CA THR A 146 18.39 -4.30 -2.40
C THR A 146 18.18 -3.82 -0.98
N ASP A 147 16.93 -3.66 -0.53
CA ASP A 147 16.59 -3.37 0.87
C ASP A 147 16.46 -4.66 1.69
N THR A 148 17.60 -5.32 1.91
CA THR A 148 17.66 -6.55 2.70
C THR A 148 17.53 -6.31 4.20
N ASP A 149 17.72 -5.07 4.67
CA ASP A 149 17.62 -4.73 6.09
C ASP A 149 16.16 -4.55 6.52
N GLU A 150 15.27 -4.13 5.60
CA GLU A 150 13.85 -4.01 5.89
C GLU A 150 13.07 -5.33 5.67
N ILE A 151 13.40 -6.09 4.61
CA ILE A 151 12.62 -7.26 4.17
C ILE A 151 13.13 -8.56 4.79
N ALA A 152 12.27 -9.19 5.60
CA ALA A 152 12.59 -10.46 6.25
C ALA A 152 12.21 -11.70 5.43
N GLY A 153 11.31 -11.56 4.46
CA GLY A 153 10.93 -12.68 3.61
C GLY A 153 9.70 -12.42 2.75
N PHE A 154 9.52 -13.30 1.78
CA PHE A 154 8.40 -13.31 0.85
C PHE A 154 7.59 -14.59 0.99
N ARG A 155 6.28 -14.47 0.79
CA ARG A 155 5.39 -15.61 0.51
C ARG A 155 4.46 -15.25 -0.64
N THR A 156 3.92 -16.25 -1.29
CA THR A 156 2.88 -16.08 -2.30
C THR A 156 1.61 -16.78 -1.84
N VAL A 157 0.46 -16.23 -2.21
CA VAL A 157 -0.86 -16.82 -1.91
C VAL A 157 -1.77 -16.76 -3.13
N PRO A 158 -2.67 -17.73 -3.35
CA PRO A 158 -3.74 -17.60 -4.32
C PRO A 158 -4.53 -16.30 -4.11
N ALA A 159 -4.99 -15.67 -5.20
CA ALA A 159 -5.70 -14.40 -5.13
C ALA A 159 -6.98 -14.49 -4.26
N GLN A 160 -7.62 -15.65 -4.21
CA GLN A 160 -8.81 -15.94 -3.41
C GLN A 160 -8.51 -15.97 -1.90
N GLU A 161 -7.26 -16.21 -1.50
CA GLU A 161 -6.86 -16.23 -0.09
C GLU A 161 -6.55 -14.84 0.48
N LEU A 162 -6.51 -13.79 -0.35
CA LEU A 162 -6.31 -12.42 0.14
C LEU A 162 -7.36 -11.99 1.15
N GLY A 163 -8.60 -12.51 1.04
CA GLY A 163 -9.64 -12.28 2.05
C GLY A 163 -9.26 -12.86 3.42
N LEU A 164 -8.68 -14.07 3.45
CA LEU A 164 -8.20 -14.70 4.68
C LEU A 164 -7.03 -13.92 5.28
N VAL A 165 -6.09 -13.44 4.45
CA VAL A 165 -4.98 -12.61 4.94
C VAL A 165 -5.48 -11.28 5.52
N ALA A 166 -6.53 -10.70 4.94
CA ALA A 166 -7.18 -9.51 5.51
C ALA A 166 -7.80 -9.80 6.89
N GLU A 167 -8.42 -10.97 7.07
CA GLU A 167 -8.95 -11.42 8.36
C GLU A 167 -7.85 -11.66 9.39
N GLU A 168 -6.75 -12.33 9.00
CA GLU A 168 -5.57 -12.53 9.84
C GLU A 168 -5.05 -11.18 10.36
N LEU A 169 -4.91 -10.19 9.47
CA LEU A 169 -4.47 -8.84 9.83
C LEU A 169 -5.43 -8.15 10.81
N ARG A 170 -6.75 -8.34 10.66
CA ARG A 170 -7.74 -7.80 11.62
C ARG A 170 -7.73 -8.52 12.96
N SER A 171 -7.33 -9.78 12.98
CA SER A 171 -7.23 -10.60 14.19
C SER A 171 -5.95 -10.38 15.00
N LEU A 172 -5.04 -9.53 14.52
CA LEU A 172 -3.84 -9.17 15.29
C LEU A 172 -4.24 -8.65 16.68
N ASP A 173 -3.38 -8.93 17.66
CA ASP A 173 -3.62 -8.65 19.06
C ASP A 173 -3.96 -7.18 19.35
N SER A 174 -4.42 -6.92 20.58
CA SER A 174 -4.83 -5.58 21.00
C SER A 174 -3.76 -4.49 20.84
N PHE A 175 -2.47 -4.86 20.77
CA PHE A 175 -1.39 -3.91 20.57
C PHE A 175 -1.33 -3.43 19.11
N ARG A 176 -1.61 -4.28 18.11
CA ARG A 176 -1.56 -3.91 16.68
C ARG A 176 -2.91 -3.91 15.97
N ARG A 177 -4.02 -4.01 16.70
CA ARG A 177 -5.38 -4.12 16.15
C ARG A 177 -5.71 -3.06 15.09
N CYS A 178 -5.51 -1.77 15.39
CA CYS A 178 -5.88 -0.70 14.45
C CYS A 178 -4.93 -0.66 13.25
N TRP A 179 -3.64 -0.98 13.46
CA TRP A 179 -2.68 -1.12 12.37
C TRP A 179 -3.02 -2.29 11.45
N GLY A 180 -3.40 -3.43 12.03
CA GLY A 180 -3.86 -4.62 11.30
C GLY A 180 -5.10 -4.35 10.48
N TYR A 181 -6.12 -3.72 11.08
CA TYR A 181 -7.31 -3.26 10.38
C TYR A 181 -6.97 -2.35 9.20
N TRP A 182 -6.13 -1.32 9.40
CA TRP A 182 -5.72 -0.45 8.30
C TRP A 182 -5.02 -1.21 7.16
N ARG A 183 -4.11 -2.13 7.51
CA ARG A 183 -3.38 -2.93 6.52
C ARG A 183 -4.29 -3.91 5.78
N SER A 184 -5.40 -4.35 6.37
CA SER A 184 -6.38 -5.22 5.73
C SER A 184 -7.15 -4.54 4.58
N LEU A 185 -7.32 -3.20 4.62
CA LEU A 185 -8.14 -2.47 3.65
C LEU A 185 -7.66 -2.61 2.20
N SER A 186 -6.34 -2.63 1.98
CA SER A 186 -5.80 -2.83 0.63
C SER A 186 -5.97 -4.26 0.15
N HIS A 187 -5.92 -5.25 1.05
CA HIS A 187 -6.22 -6.65 0.70
C HIS A 187 -7.68 -6.81 0.28
N ASP A 188 -8.63 -6.21 0.99
CA ASP A 188 -10.05 -6.25 0.61
C ASP A 188 -10.28 -5.69 -0.79
N LEU A 189 -9.65 -4.55 -1.07
CA LEU A 189 -9.79 -3.86 -2.35
C LEU A 189 -9.24 -4.74 -3.48
N VAL A 190 -8.05 -5.32 -3.30
CA VAL A 190 -7.43 -6.20 -4.29
C VAL A 190 -8.27 -7.48 -4.46
N HIS A 191 -8.64 -8.14 -3.36
CA HIS A 191 -9.47 -9.34 -3.37
C HIS A 191 -10.79 -9.11 -4.12
N SER A 192 -11.51 -8.04 -3.79
CA SER A 192 -12.78 -7.69 -4.45
C SER A 192 -12.59 -7.39 -5.94
N ALA A 193 -11.51 -6.67 -6.30
CA ALA A 193 -11.22 -6.33 -7.69
C ALA A 193 -10.89 -7.56 -8.55
N LEU A 194 -10.19 -8.54 -7.98
CA LEU A 194 -9.82 -9.79 -8.66
C LEU A 194 -10.98 -10.80 -8.69
N ALA A 195 -11.81 -10.87 -7.65
CA ALA A 195 -12.99 -11.73 -7.60
C ALA A 195 -14.08 -11.30 -8.59
N CYS A 196 -14.25 -10.00 -8.84
CA CYS A 196 -15.26 -9.47 -9.76
C CYS A 196 -14.93 -9.67 -11.26
N GLY A 197 -13.91 -10.44 -11.61
CA GLY A 197 -13.71 -10.91 -12.99
C GLY A 197 -13.55 -9.83 -14.07
N ARG A 198 -13.17 -8.59 -13.71
CA ARG A 198 -12.72 -7.60 -14.72
C ARG A 198 -11.26 -7.84 -15.09
N LEU A 199 -10.98 -9.07 -15.50
CA LEU A 199 -9.76 -9.52 -16.14
C LEU A 199 -10.17 -10.04 -17.52
N ALA A 200 -10.63 -9.11 -18.35
CA ALA A 200 -10.81 -9.26 -19.78
C ALA A 200 -10.04 -8.11 -20.44
#